data_AF-A0A3B4WG70-F1
#
_entry.id   AF-A0A3B4WG70-F1
#
_cell.length_a   1.000
_cell.length_b   1.000
_cell.length_c   1.000
_cell.angle_alpha   90.00
_cell.angle_beta   90.00
_cell.angle_gamma   90.00
#
_symmetry.space_group_name_H-M   'P 1'
#
loop_
_entity.id
_entity.type
_entity.pdbx_description
1 polymer ?
#
loop_
_entity_poly.entity_id
_entity_poly.type
_entity_poly.pdbx_seq_one_letter_code
_entity_poly.pdbx_strand_id
1 'polypeptide(L)'
;MDFSEAKSELKHLLRRVSPSELPKLLDWIRNSDELDDLLVDNRKVMLQSIADDLRASLPLDAMLPSETTAHHKRSQPTVHVDSFLYDDEQVDSLCEEGTMSRTYCLSCGSYRTAPLDFLSHSFSVSELQFLFQNVLPDLSGRTLVDVGSRLGAVLYGGHVYSSASRLLGLELSEEFVQLQNNMLQKYRLSDRVQVGLLCVFWTLCR
;
A
#
# COMPACT_ATOMS: atom_id res chain seq x y z
N MET A 1 0.80 31.09 9.22
CA MET A 1 -0.47 30.93 9.93
C MET A 1 -0.35 29.72 10.83
N ASP A 2 -0.58 29.88 12.13
CA ASP A 2 -0.58 28.74 13.06
C ASP A 2 -1.92 27.99 13.02
N PHE A 3 -2.03 26.86 13.73
CA PHE A 3 -3.25 26.05 13.73
C PHE A 3 -4.49 26.80 14.22
N SER A 4 -4.32 27.68 15.21
CA SER A 4 -5.42 28.45 15.79
C SER A 4 -5.93 29.51 14.81
N GLU A 5 -4.99 30.21 14.19
CA GLU A 5 -5.24 31.22 13.16
C GLU A 5 -5.88 30.57 11.92
N ALA A 6 -5.35 29.43 11.47
CA ALA A 6 -5.88 28.65 10.35
C ALA A 6 -7.32 28.18 10.58
N LYS A 7 -7.60 27.65 11.77
CA LYS A 7 -8.94 27.23 12.17
C LYS A 7 -9.93 28.40 12.19
N SER A 8 -9.48 29.59 12.59
CA SER A 8 -10.31 30.79 12.62
C SER A 8 -10.62 31.28 11.21
N GLU A 9 -9.62 31.33 10.33
CA GLU A 9 -9.78 31.70 8.92
C GLU A 9 -10.69 30.72 8.16
N LEU A 10 -10.51 29.41 8.36
CA LEU A 10 -11.39 28.40 7.75
C LEU A 10 -12.85 28.59 8.19
N LYS A 11 -13.09 28.85 9.48
CA LYS A 11 -14.45 29.15 9.97
C LYS A 11 -15.02 30.42 9.34
N HIS A 12 -14.20 31.45 9.15
CA HIS A 12 -14.62 32.68 8.50
C HIS A 12 -14.98 32.45 7.02
N LEU A 13 -14.19 31.63 6.32
CA LEU A 13 -14.49 31.21 4.95
C LEU A 13 -15.80 30.42 4.87
N LEU A 14 -15.99 29.42 5.74
CA LEU A 14 -17.22 28.61 5.79
C LEU A 14 -18.47 29.47 6.07
N ARG A 15 -18.35 30.55 6.86
CA ARG A 15 -19.46 31.50 7.11
C ARG A 15 -19.87 32.32 5.87
N ARG A 16 -19.00 32.44 4.87
CA ARG A 16 -19.28 33.18 3.62
C ARG A 16 -19.96 32.31 2.57
N VAL A 17 -19.96 31.00 2.75
CA VAL A 17 -20.64 30.05 1.87
C VAL A 17 -22.15 30.14 2.12
N SER A 18 -22.95 30.05 1.06
CA SER A 18 -24.40 30.08 1.19
C SER A 18 -24.88 28.93 2.09
N PRO A 19 -25.87 29.15 2.97
CA PRO A 19 -26.34 28.11 3.89
C PRO A 19 -26.81 26.83 3.20
N SER A 20 -27.27 26.91 1.94
CA SER A 20 -27.72 25.77 1.13
C SER A 20 -26.58 24.90 0.60
N GLU A 21 -25.40 25.49 0.36
CA GLU A 21 -24.23 24.77 -0.17
C GLU A 21 -23.28 24.32 0.95
N LEU A 22 -23.38 24.91 2.13
CA LEU A 22 -22.53 24.59 3.28
C LEU A 22 -22.54 23.08 3.65
N PRO A 23 -23.68 22.36 3.66
CA PRO A 23 -23.68 20.92 3.94
C PRO A 23 -22.90 20.11 2.90
N LYS A 24 -23.02 20.45 1.61
CA LYS A 24 -22.29 19.77 0.53
C LYS A 24 -20.79 20.03 0.64
N LEU A 25 -20.39 21.27 0.94
CA LEU A 25 -18.98 21.60 1.14
C LEU A 25 -18.40 20.87 2.35
N LEU A 26 -19.13 20.78 3.46
CA LEU A 26 -18.68 20.04 4.65
C LEU A 26 -18.59 18.53 4.41
N ASP A 27 -19.45 17.98 3.56
CA ASP A 27 -19.39 16.60 3.12
C ASP A 27 -18.16 16.34 2.24
N TRP A 28 -17.91 17.23 1.26
CA TRP A 28 -16.70 17.19 0.45
C TRP A 28 -15.42 17.32 1.30
N ILE A 29 -15.32 18.28 2.23
CA ILE A 29 -14.16 18.42 3.13
C ILE A 29 -13.91 17.13 3.94
N ARG A 30 -14.97 16.40 4.29
CA ARG A 30 -14.86 15.19 5.13
C ARG A 30 -14.44 13.96 4.35
N ASN A 31 -14.87 13.86 3.10
CA ASN A 31 -14.80 12.62 2.32
C ASN A 31 -13.93 12.74 1.05
N SER A 32 -13.41 13.93 0.74
CA SER A 32 -12.53 14.16 -0.40
C SER A 32 -11.07 13.87 -0.04
N ASP A 33 -10.44 13.14 -0.94
CA ASP A 33 -9.01 12.87 -1.07
C ASP A 33 -8.20 14.03 -1.66
N GLU A 34 -8.84 15.01 -2.32
CA GLU A 34 -8.17 16.20 -2.88
C GLU A 34 -7.40 17.03 -1.83
N LEU A 35 -7.83 16.97 -0.56
CA LEU A 35 -7.14 17.65 0.54
C LEU A 35 -5.88 16.91 1.00
N ASP A 36 -5.74 15.63 0.67
CA ASP A 36 -4.54 14.85 0.98
C ASP A 36 -3.34 15.29 0.12
N ASP A 37 -3.56 15.94 -1.02
CA ASP A 37 -2.51 16.57 -1.83
C ASP A 37 -1.84 17.75 -1.12
N LEU A 38 -2.55 18.42 -0.20
CA LEU A 38 -1.96 19.46 0.64
C LEU A 38 -1.03 18.87 1.71
N LEU A 39 -1.13 17.56 1.91
CA LEU A 39 -0.31 16.79 2.84
C LEU A 39 0.78 16.00 2.10
N VAL A 40 1.14 16.36 0.84
CA VAL A 40 2.28 15.72 0.15
C VAL A 40 3.49 15.75 1.06
N ASP A 41 3.76 14.57 1.57
CA ASP A 41 4.67 14.31 2.65
C ASP A 41 5.89 13.66 2.03
N ASN A 42 7.08 14.10 2.41
CA ASN A 42 8.33 13.44 2.00
C ASN A 42 8.29 11.94 2.31
N ARG A 43 7.50 11.53 3.32
CA ARG A 43 7.20 10.12 3.62
C ARG A 43 6.41 9.43 2.49
N LYS A 44 5.34 10.04 1.98
CA LYS A 44 4.54 9.50 0.85
C LYS A 44 5.39 9.39 -0.41
N VAL A 45 6.19 10.43 -0.70
CA VAL A 45 7.13 10.42 -1.84
C VAL A 45 8.16 9.30 -1.69
N MET A 46 8.73 9.09 -0.50
CA MET A 46 9.66 7.99 -0.25
C MET A 46 9.03 6.63 -0.50
N LEU A 47 7.80 6.40 -0.02
CA LEU A 47 7.08 5.15 -0.25
C LEU A 47 6.78 4.93 -1.74
N GLN A 48 6.41 5.98 -2.47
CA GLN A 48 6.20 5.89 -3.91
C GLN A 48 7.49 5.55 -4.65
N SER A 49 8.62 6.16 -4.29
CA SER A 49 9.92 5.81 -4.88
C SER A 49 10.31 4.36 -4.63
N ILE A 50 10.03 3.83 -3.42
CA ILE A 50 10.24 2.41 -3.11
C ILE A 50 9.35 1.53 -4.00
N ALA A 51 8.07 1.88 -4.15
CA ALA A 51 7.15 1.17 -5.02
C ALA A 51 7.64 1.15 -6.48
N ASP A 52 8.13 2.28 -7.00
CA ASP A 52 8.67 2.38 -8.36
C ASP A 52 9.89 1.46 -8.57
N ASP A 53 10.81 1.41 -7.60
CA ASP A 53 11.97 0.52 -7.65
C ASP A 53 11.62 -0.96 -7.54
N LEU A 54 10.60 -1.29 -6.74
CA LEU A 54 10.07 -2.64 -6.64
C LEU A 54 9.42 -3.06 -7.97
N ARG A 55 8.62 -2.19 -8.60
CA ARG A 55 8.04 -2.44 -9.92
C ARG A 55 9.10 -2.71 -10.99
N ALA A 56 10.22 -1.99 -10.95
CA ALA A 56 11.33 -2.23 -11.87
C ALA A 56 12.02 -3.60 -11.68
N SER A 57 11.82 -4.24 -10.52
CA SER A 57 12.44 -5.51 -10.14
C SER A 57 11.47 -6.71 -10.16
N LEU A 58 10.18 -6.46 -10.39
CA LEU A 58 9.11 -7.45 -10.28
C LEU A 58 8.35 -7.60 -11.59
N PRO A 59 7.70 -8.75 -11.83
CA PRO A 59 6.70 -8.85 -12.89
C PRO A 59 5.50 -7.94 -12.59
N LEU A 60 4.69 -7.67 -13.62
CA LEU A 60 3.55 -6.74 -13.53
C LEU A 60 2.55 -7.14 -12.43
N ASP A 61 2.31 -8.44 -12.26
CA ASP A 61 1.41 -9.01 -11.26
C ASP A 61 2.03 -9.08 -9.85
N ALA A 62 3.30 -8.66 -9.71
CA ALA A 62 4.09 -8.72 -8.49
C ALA A 62 4.13 -10.11 -7.83
N MET A 63 3.97 -11.18 -8.63
CA MET A 63 4.04 -12.55 -8.19
C MET A 63 5.39 -13.15 -8.56
N LEU A 64 6.19 -13.54 -7.57
CA LEU A 64 7.42 -14.29 -7.89
C LEU A 64 7.08 -15.72 -8.33
N PRO A 65 7.88 -16.34 -9.22
CA PRO A 65 7.66 -17.72 -9.64
C PRO A 65 7.59 -18.72 -8.47
N SER A 66 8.27 -18.42 -7.36
CA SER A 66 8.25 -19.20 -6.13
C SER A 66 6.90 -19.15 -5.39
N GLU A 67 6.08 -18.10 -5.58
CA GLU A 67 4.71 -18.02 -5.04
C GLU A 67 3.69 -18.81 -5.89
N THR A 68 3.91 -18.91 -7.20
CA THR A 68 2.94 -19.43 -8.18
C THR A 68 2.48 -20.87 -7.92
N THR A 69 3.32 -21.67 -7.24
CA THR A 69 3.05 -23.09 -6.93
C THR A 69 1.93 -23.27 -5.87
N ALA A 70 1.66 -22.26 -5.04
CA ALA A 70 0.65 -22.36 -3.96
C ALA A 70 -0.78 -21.96 -4.41
N HIS A 71 -0.93 -21.20 -5.49
CA HIS A 71 -2.18 -20.49 -5.82
C HIS A 71 -3.07 -21.14 -6.90
N HIS A 72 -2.69 -22.29 -7.45
CA HIS A 72 -3.37 -22.98 -8.56
C HIS A 72 -4.71 -23.70 -8.20
N LYS A 73 -5.53 -23.13 -7.30
CA LYS A 73 -6.83 -23.72 -6.88
C LYS A 73 -8.01 -22.74 -6.93
N ARG A 74 -8.05 -21.79 -7.86
CA ARG A 74 -9.24 -20.95 -8.09
C ARG A 74 -9.87 -21.22 -9.44
N SER A 75 -11.20 -21.34 -9.45
CA SER A 75 -12.01 -21.69 -10.63
C SER A 75 -12.37 -20.49 -11.51
N GLN A 76 -12.11 -19.25 -11.04
CA GLN A 76 -12.38 -18.02 -11.78
C GLN A 76 -11.08 -17.30 -12.16
N PRO A 77 -11.01 -16.66 -13.34
CA PRO A 77 -9.82 -15.93 -13.74
C PRO A 77 -9.69 -14.68 -12.86
N THR A 78 -8.53 -14.52 -12.24
CA THR A 78 -8.23 -13.47 -11.27
C THR A 78 -6.98 -12.72 -11.72
N VAL A 79 -6.95 -11.40 -11.55
CA VAL A 79 -5.77 -10.56 -11.76
C VAL A 79 -5.22 -10.13 -10.41
N HIS A 80 -3.91 -10.29 -10.23
CA HIS A 80 -3.21 -9.86 -9.03
C HIS A 80 -2.65 -8.47 -9.26
N VAL A 81 -2.99 -7.55 -8.37
CA VAL A 81 -2.48 -6.17 -8.39
C VAL A 81 -2.12 -5.80 -6.97
N ASP A 82 -0.84 -5.56 -6.71
CA ASP A 82 -0.39 -5.16 -5.38
C ASP A 82 -0.66 -3.67 -5.16
N SER A 83 -1.55 -3.33 -4.21
CA SER A 83 -1.95 -1.94 -3.95
C SER A 83 -0.84 -1.06 -3.40
N PHE A 84 0.26 -1.62 -2.90
CA PHE A 84 1.43 -0.82 -2.56
C PHE A 84 2.17 -0.33 -3.81
N LEU A 85 2.12 -1.12 -4.89
CA LEU A 85 2.82 -0.83 -6.15
C LEU A 85 1.99 0.01 -7.12
N TYR A 86 0.68 -0.23 -7.16
CA TYR A 86 -0.24 0.43 -8.09
C TYR A 86 -1.44 0.99 -7.34
N ASP A 87 -1.67 2.29 -7.45
CA ASP A 87 -2.93 2.91 -7.08
C ASP A 87 -4.01 2.70 -8.15
N ASP A 88 -5.25 3.10 -7.84
CA ASP A 88 -6.40 2.87 -8.73
C ASP A 88 -6.23 3.59 -10.08
N GLU A 89 -5.64 4.78 -10.10
CA GLU A 89 -5.40 5.58 -11.31
C GLU A 89 -4.33 4.94 -12.21
N GLN A 90 -3.30 4.35 -11.62
CA GLN A 90 -2.27 3.58 -12.31
C GLN A 90 -2.86 2.29 -12.88
N VAL A 91 -3.75 1.61 -12.15
CA VAL A 91 -4.48 0.44 -12.67
C VAL A 91 -5.39 0.82 -13.83
N ASP A 92 -6.10 1.95 -13.74
CA ASP A 92 -6.90 2.51 -14.82
C ASP A 92 -6.06 2.74 -16.08
N SER A 93 -4.93 3.42 -15.93
CA SER A 93 -4.00 3.71 -17.02
C SER A 93 -3.48 2.42 -17.68
N LEU A 94 -3.10 1.41 -16.89
CA LEU A 94 -2.68 0.11 -17.42
C LEU A 94 -3.79 -0.62 -18.19
N CYS A 95 -5.05 -0.43 -17.79
CA CYS A 95 -6.19 -0.97 -18.51
C CYS A 95 -6.44 -0.24 -19.84
N GLU A 96 -6.31 1.09 -19.86
CA GLU A 96 -6.46 1.91 -21.06
C GLU A 96 -5.37 1.62 -22.11
N GLU A 97 -4.14 1.38 -21.65
CA GLU A 97 -3.01 0.98 -22.50
C GLU A 97 -3.12 -0.46 -23.05
N GLY A 98 -4.07 -1.25 -22.55
CA GLY A 98 -4.25 -2.66 -22.92
C GLY A 98 -3.22 -3.61 -22.31
N THR A 99 -2.39 -3.12 -21.38
CA THR A 99 -1.42 -3.90 -20.61
C THR A 99 -2.11 -4.76 -19.55
N MET A 100 -3.27 -4.31 -19.06
CA MET A 100 -4.15 -5.01 -18.12
C MET A 100 -5.59 -5.01 -18.66
N SER A 101 -6.43 -5.90 -18.15
CA SER A 101 -7.86 -5.90 -18.47
C SER A 101 -8.67 -6.11 -17.19
N ARG A 102 -9.80 -5.41 -17.06
CA ARG A 102 -10.78 -5.66 -15.99
C ARG A 102 -11.77 -6.76 -16.31
N THR A 103 -11.73 -7.29 -17.53
CA THR A 103 -12.70 -8.28 -18.00
C THR A 103 -12.03 -9.39 -18.81
N TYR A 104 -12.63 -10.57 -18.82
CA TYR A 104 -12.20 -11.69 -19.65
C TYR A 104 -13.34 -12.15 -20.54
N CYS A 105 -13.00 -12.72 -21.70
CA CYS A 105 -13.98 -13.29 -22.61
C CYS A 105 -14.49 -14.63 -22.07
N LEU A 106 -15.82 -14.79 -21.98
CA LEU A 106 -16.46 -16.08 -21.65
C LEU A 106 -16.26 -17.12 -22.76
N SER A 107 -15.96 -16.65 -23.97
CA SER A 107 -15.54 -17.44 -25.11
C SER A 107 -14.50 -16.63 -25.88
N CYS A 108 -13.28 -17.16 -26.04
CA CYS A 108 -12.16 -16.42 -26.61
C CYS A 108 -12.53 -15.81 -27.98
N GLY A 109 -12.28 -14.51 -28.15
CA GLY A 109 -12.64 -13.75 -29.36
C GLY A 109 -14.10 -13.28 -29.43
N SER A 110 -14.91 -13.51 -28.39
CA SER A 110 -16.29 -13.00 -28.32
C SER A 110 -16.38 -11.66 -27.60
N TYR A 111 -17.43 -10.90 -27.89
CA TYR A 111 -17.80 -9.68 -27.13
C TYR A 111 -18.52 -9.97 -25.81
N ARG A 112 -18.70 -11.25 -25.46
CA ARG A 112 -19.32 -11.65 -24.20
C ARG A 112 -18.25 -11.74 -23.13
N THR A 113 -18.12 -10.68 -22.35
CA THR A 113 -17.13 -10.59 -21.27
C THR A 113 -17.76 -10.72 -19.89
N ALA A 114 -16.94 -11.09 -18.91
CA ALA A 114 -17.26 -11.07 -17.49
C ALA A 114 -16.13 -10.35 -16.73
N PRO A 115 -16.42 -9.74 -15.57
CA PRO A 115 -15.40 -9.07 -14.76
C PRO A 115 -14.35 -10.06 -14.25
N LEU A 116 -13.11 -9.61 -14.19
CA LEU A 116 -12.02 -10.27 -13.49
C LEU A 116 -12.05 -9.87 -12.01
N ASP A 117 -11.76 -10.81 -11.12
CA ASP A 117 -11.53 -10.49 -9.73
C ASP A 117 -10.14 -9.87 -9.57
N PHE A 118 -10.06 -8.71 -8.93
CA PHE A 118 -8.79 -8.07 -8.54
C PHE A 118 -8.47 -8.46 -7.11
N LEU A 119 -7.31 -9.07 -6.90
CA LEU A 119 -6.79 -9.36 -5.56
C LEU A 119 -5.58 -8.48 -5.28
N SER A 120 -5.72 -7.66 -4.25
CA SER A 120 -4.59 -6.99 -3.64
C SER A 120 -3.99 -7.82 -2.52
N HIS A 121 -2.66 -7.85 -2.51
CA HIS A 121 -1.85 -8.65 -1.59
C HIS A 121 -1.17 -7.82 -0.51
N SER A 122 -1.38 -6.51 -0.51
CA SER A 122 -0.71 -5.57 0.38
C SER A 122 -1.58 -4.35 0.65
N PHE A 123 -1.18 -3.56 1.66
CA PHE A 123 -1.76 -2.24 1.90
C PHE A 123 -1.24 -1.23 0.89
N SER A 124 -2.12 -0.36 0.41
CA SER A 124 -1.76 0.86 -0.30
C SER A 124 -1.02 1.85 0.59
N VAL A 125 -0.34 2.82 -0.02
CA VAL A 125 0.34 3.91 0.71
C VAL A 125 -0.62 4.68 1.61
N SER A 126 -1.83 4.96 1.14
CA SER A 126 -2.88 5.65 1.91
C SER A 126 -3.37 4.80 3.08
N GLU A 127 -3.58 3.49 2.88
CA GLU A 127 -3.97 2.58 3.96
C GLU A 127 -2.86 2.44 5.02
N LEU A 128 -1.59 2.38 4.61
CA LEU A 128 -0.45 2.37 5.53
C LEU A 128 -0.40 3.65 6.38
N GLN A 129 -0.57 4.81 5.73
CA GLN A 129 -0.61 6.08 6.44
C GLN A 129 -1.76 6.09 7.46
N PHE A 130 -2.96 5.69 7.04
CA PHE A 130 -4.11 5.61 7.91
C PHE A 130 -3.89 4.66 9.10
N LEU A 131 -3.37 3.45 8.83
CA LEU A 131 -3.07 2.44 9.83
C LEU A 131 -2.13 2.98 10.91
N PHE A 132 -0.99 3.55 10.52
CA PHE A 132 0.02 4.00 11.48
C PHE A 132 -0.34 5.30 12.20
N GLN A 133 -1.07 6.21 11.56
CA GLN A 133 -1.37 7.52 12.14
C GLN A 133 -2.69 7.54 12.92
N ASN A 134 -3.66 6.68 12.58
CA ASN A 134 -5.02 6.75 13.12
C ASN A 134 -5.47 5.49 13.84
N VAL A 135 -4.96 4.31 13.47
CA VAL A 135 -5.45 3.03 14.02
C VAL A 135 -4.52 2.51 15.12
N LEU A 136 -3.21 2.48 14.86
CA LEU A 136 -2.23 1.95 15.80
C LEU A 136 -1.97 2.94 16.94
N PRO A 137 -1.72 2.44 18.17
CA PRO A 137 -1.30 3.29 19.27
C PRO A 137 0.14 3.79 19.07
N ASP A 138 0.59 4.73 19.90
CA ASP A 138 2.00 5.13 19.91
C ASP A 138 2.92 3.91 20.14
N LEU A 139 3.86 3.73 19.22
CA LEU A 139 4.78 2.61 19.19
C LEU A 139 6.16 2.97 19.78
N SER A 140 6.32 4.15 20.38
CA SER A 140 7.56 4.57 21.02
C SER A 140 8.09 3.52 22.00
N GLY A 141 9.35 3.12 21.84
CA GLY A 141 9.98 2.09 22.69
C GLY A 141 9.57 0.65 22.36
N ARG A 142 8.67 0.44 21.38
CA ARG A 142 8.13 -0.89 21.04
C ARG A 142 8.81 -1.47 19.79
N THR A 143 8.67 -2.78 19.65
CA THR A 143 9.03 -3.51 18.43
C THR A 143 7.75 -3.95 17.72
N LEU A 144 7.64 -3.65 16.43
CA LEU A 144 6.58 -4.17 15.57
C LEU A 144 7.14 -5.34 14.77
N VAL A 145 6.37 -6.41 14.68
CA VAL A 145 6.71 -7.61 13.90
C VAL A 145 5.67 -7.78 12.81
N ASP A 146 6.12 -7.82 11.57
CA ASP A 146 5.32 -8.07 10.37
C ASP A 146 5.62 -9.49 9.86
N VAL A 147 4.62 -10.36 9.92
CA VAL A 147 4.77 -11.79 9.59
C VAL A 147 4.13 -12.06 8.24
N GLY A 148 4.92 -12.57 7.30
CA GLY A 148 4.54 -12.62 5.88
C GLY A 148 4.74 -11.25 5.24
N SER A 149 5.91 -10.63 5.46
CA SER A 149 6.14 -9.23 5.06
C SER A 149 6.17 -9.03 3.55
N ARG A 150 6.32 -10.09 2.74
CA ARG A 150 6.24 -10.09 1.27
C ARG A 150 7.11 -9.03 0.60
N LEU A 151 6.53 -7.92 0.15
CA LEU A 151 7.27 -6.81 -0.46
C LEU A 151 7.85 -5.82 0.55
N GLY A 152 7.47 -5.91 1.82
CA GLY A 152 7.94 -5.04 2.92
C GLY A 152 7.11 -3.77 3.13
N ALA A 153 5.95 -3.64 2.49
CA ALA A 153 5.11 -2.43 2.53
C ALA A 153 4.84 -1.93 3.96
N VAL A 154 4.45 -2.81 4.88
CA VAL A 154 4.19 -2.47 6.28
C VAL A 154 5.46 -2.01 7.01
N LEU A 155 6.62 -2.58 6.67
CA LEU A 155 7.91 -2.17 7.25
C LEU A 155 8.32 -0.78 6.76
N TYR A 156 8.12 -0.48 5.48
CA TYR A 156 8.41 0.83 4.92
C TYR A 156 7.48 1.89 5.49
N GLY A 157 6.16 1.62 5.47
CA GLY A 157 5.15 2.48 6.09
C GLY A 157 5.42 2.69 7.58
N GLY A 158 5.77 1.62 8.29
CA GLY A 158 6.14 1.69 9.70
C GLY A 158 7.39 2.52 9.94
N HIS A 159 8.39 2.49 9.06
CA HIS A 159 9.61 3.30 9.19
C HIS A 159 9.27 4.79 9.15
N VAL A 160 8.49 5.18 8.14
CA VAL A 160 8.22 6.59 7.90
C VAL A 160 7.14 7.15 8.84
N TYR A 161 6.09 6.38 9.15
CA TYR A 161 4.92 6.90 9.89
C TYR A 161 4.90 6.58 11.38
N SER A 162 5.83 5.79 11.91
CA SER A 162 5.80 5.40 13.34
C SER A 162 7.09 5.67 14.11
N SER A 163 6.94 5.79 15.43
CA SER A 163 8.00 5.92 16.43
C SER A 163 8.56 4.57 16.92
N ALA A 164 8.19 3.45 16.30
CA ALA A 164 8.62 2.11 16.72
C ALA A 164 10.15 2.02 16.79
N SER A 165 10.69 1.51 17.91
CA SER A 165 12.14 1.40 18.08
C SER A 165 12.76 0.38 17.13
N ARG A 166 12.00 -0.67 16.78
CA ARG A 166 12.41 -1.70 15.82
C ARG A 166 11.22 -2.18 15.00
N LEU A 167 11.48 -2.50 13.75
CA LEU A 167 10.53 -3.09 12.79
C LEU A 167 11.15 -4.39 12.27
N LEU A 168 10.48 -5.53 12.49
CA LEU A 168 11.00 -6.84 12.12
C LEU A 168 10.08 -7.50 11.09
N GLY A 169 10.57 -7.71 9.89
CA GLY A 169 9.91 -8.50 8.85
C GLY A 169 10.30 -9.97 8.92
N LEU A 170 9.32 -10.86 8.92
CA LEU A 170 9.53 -12.30 8.80
C LEU A 170 8.90 -12.78 7.51
N GLU A 171 9.70 -13.40 6.64
CA GLU A 171 9.24 -13.83 5.30
C GLU A 171 9.73 -15.24 4.98
N LEU A 172 8.88 -16.05 4.35
CA LEU A 172 9.20 -17.44 3.98
C LEU A 172 10.10 -17.50 2.74
N SER A 173 9.88 -16.61 1.78
CA SER A 173 10.64 -16.58 0.54
C SER A 173 11.98 -15.86 0.70
N GLU A 174 13.08 -16.56 0.43
CA GLU A 174 14.42 -15.98 0.44
C GLU A 174 14.58 -14.87 -0.60
N GLU A 175 13.92 -15.00 -1.75
CA GLU A 175 13.91 -13.97 -2.80
C GLU A 175 13.28 -12.67 -2.29
N PHE A 176 12.16 -12.75 -1.56
CA PHE A 176 11.54 -11.57 -0.95
C PHE A 176 12.38 -10.98 0.17
N VAL A 177 13.01 -11.82 1.01
CA VAL A 177 13.96 -11.34 2.02
C VAL A 177 15.10 -10.57 1.36
N GLN A 178 15.64 -11.06 0.24
CA GLN A 178 16.70 -10.38 -0.49
C GLN A 178 16.22 -9.07 -1.11
N LEU A 179 15.04 -9.08 -1.76
CA LEU A 179 14.43 -7.89 -2.35
C LEU A 179 14.19 -6.80 -1.30
N GLN A 180 13.61 -7.17 -0.16
CA GLN A 180 13.37 -6.25 0.95
C GLN A 180 14.68 -5.67 1.46
N ASN A 181 15.70 -6.51 1.72
CA ASN A 181 17.01 -6.04 2.18
C ASN A 181 17.68 -5.06 1.20
N ASN A 182 17.55 -5.28 -0.12
CA ASN A 182 18.04 -4.34 -1.13
C ASN A 182 17.37 -2.96 -0.99
N MET A 183 16.04 -2.93 -0.79
CA MET A 183 15.31 -1.69 -0.55
C MET A 183 15.72 -1.02 0.77
N LEU A 184 15.89 -1.80 1.85
CA LEU A 184 16.35 -1.26 3.14
C LEU A 184 17.72 -0.61 3.06
N GLN A 185 18.63 -1.14 2.24
CA GLN A 185 19.94 -0.53 2.01
C GLN A 185 19.83 0.71 1.12
N LYS A 186 19.11 0.62 0.00
CA LYS A 186 18.94 1.74 -0.96
C LYS A 186 18.34 2.97 -0.28
N TYR A 187 17.34 2.78 0.57
CA TYR A 187 16.62 3.84 1.26
C TYR A 187 17.12 4.12 2.68
N ARG A 188 18.21 3.45 3.12
CA ARG A 188 18.83 3.63 4.44
C ARG A 188 17.87 3.42 5.62
N LEU A 189 17.00 2.43 5.51
CA LEU A 189 15.99 2.08 6.52
C LEU A 189 16.51 1.07 7.57
N SER A 190 17.76 0.63 7.42
CA SER A 190 18.38 -0.42 8.23
C SER A 190 18.74 0.03 9.66
N ASP A 191 18.54 1.30 9.99
CA ASP A 191 18.74 1.85 11.33
C ASP A 191 17.77 1.23 12.35
N ARG A 192 16.59 0.82 11.89
CA ARG A 192 15.50 0.28 12.72
C ARG A 192 14.72 -0.87 12.08
N VAL A 193 14.81 -1.07 10.76
CA VAL A 193 14.16 -2.20 10.07
C VAL A 193 15.13 -3.35 9.88
N GLN A 194 14.67 -4.57 10.14
CA GLN A 194 15.39 -5.81 9.85
C GLN A 194 14.42 -6.81 9.25
N VAL A 195 14.89 -7.61 8.28
CA VAL A 195 14.10 -8.66 7.63
C VAL A 195 14.86 -9.97 7.73
N GLY A 196 14.14 -11.04 8.05
CA GLY A 196 14.71 -12.38 8.17
C GLY A 196 13.79 -13.46 7.63
N LEU A 197 14.39 -14.61 7.33
CA LEU A 197 13.66 -15.80 6.94
C LEU A 197 12.81 -16.32 8.10
N LEU A 198 11.52 -16.53 7.85
CA LEU A 198 10.64 -17.24 8.75
C LEU A 198 10.97 -18.74 8.68
N CYS A 199 11.78 -19.21 9.61
CA CYS A 199 12.09 -20.64 9.69
C CYS A 199 10.91 -21.37 10.33
N VAL A 200 10.17 -22.17 9.56
CA VAL A 200 9.03 -22.97 10.04
C VAL A 200 9.54 -24.20 10.80
N PHE A 201 10.24 -24.00 11.92
CA PHE A 201 10.70 -25.08 12.82
C PHE A 201 9.60 -25.52 13.80
N TRP A 202 8.36 -25.67 13.33
CA TRP A 202 7.21 -26.14 14.13
C TRP A 202 6.75 -27.56 13.79
N THR A 203 7.50 -28.32 12.99
CA THR A 203 7.17 -29.70 12.62
C THR A 203 8.09 -30.80 13.18
N LEU A 204 9.08 -30.46 14.02
CA LEU A 204 10.05 -31.45 14.55
C LEU A 204 10.33 -31.32 16.06
N CYS A 205 9.36 -30.83 16.83
CA CYS A 205 9.29 -31.10 18.28
C CYS A 205 8.14 -32.08 18.55
N ARG A 206 8.38 -33.36 18.29
CA ARG A 206 7.74 -34.50 18.95
C ARG A 206 8.76 -35.60 19.16
#